data_AF-A0AAJ2UH25-F1
#
_entry.id   AF-A0AAJ2UH25-F1
#
_cell.length_a   1.000
_cell.length_b   1.000
_cell.length_c   1.000
_cell.angle_alpha   90.00
_cell.angle_beta   90.00
_cell.angle_gamma   90.00
#
_symmetry.space_group_name_H-M   'P 1'
#
loop_
_entity.id
_entity.type
_entity.pdbx_description
1 polymer ?
#
loop_
_entity_poly.entity_id
_entity_poly.type
_entity_poly.pdbx_seq_one_letter_code
_entity_poly.pdbx_strand_id
1 'polypeptide(L)' 'MDTARGAGDQQGNTSVGELAERVGITPTNLAELKSGRAGAVCLTTLAALCEVLECRPGELLRGKHD' A
#
# COMPACT_ATOMS: atom_id res chain seq x y z
N MET A 1 10.88 25.07 7.71
CA MET A 1 11.33 23.67 7.58
C MET A 1 11.34 23.17 9.02
N ASP A 2 10.30 22.55 9.57
CA ASP A 2 9.59 21.39 9.06
C ASP A 2 8.17 21.25 9.69
N THR A 3 7.20 21.12 8.79
CA THR A 3 6.13 20.09 8.78
C THR A 3 5.26 19.89 10.02
N ALA A 4 4.16 20.66 10.09
CA ALA A 4 2.93 20.22 10.74
C ALA A 4 1.78 20.30 9.72
N ARG A 5 1.77 19.36 8.76
CA ARG A 5 0.63 19.20 7.85
C ARG A 5 -0.31 18.16 8.45
N GLY A 6 -1.50 18.64 8.81
CA GLY A 6 -2.51 17.93 9.59
C GLY A 6 -2.90 16.58 9.00
N ALA A 7 -2.99 15.60 9.90
CA ALA A 7 -3.74 14.37 9.68
C ALA A 7 -5.23 14.69 9.86
N GLY A 8 -5.91 14.99 8.76
CA GLY A 8 -7.36 14.89 8.71
C GLY A 8 -7.72 13.47 8.27
N ASP A 9 -8.19 12.64 9.19
CA ASP A 9 -8.67 11.29 8.89
C ASP A 9 -10.14 11.20 9.34
N GLN A 10 -11.05 11.12 8.37
CA GLN A 10 -12.47 10.86 8.56
C GLN A 10 -12.87 9.63 7.74
N GLN A 11 -13.40 8.63 8.45
CA GLN A 11 -14.20 7.47 8.03
C GLN A 11 -13.52 6.19 7.49
N GLY A 12 -13.43 5.18 8.38
CA GLY A 12 -14.05 3.86 8.16
C GLY A 12 -13.42 2.89 7.15
N ASN A 13 -12.26 3.19 6.61
CA ASN A 13 -11.50 2.34 5.71
C ASN A 13 -10.01 2.56 6.01
N THR A 14 -9.24 1.50 6.26
CA THR A 14 -7.80 1.59 6.60
C THR A 14 -7.10 2.59 5.69
N SER A 15 -6.55 3.66 6.28
CA SER A 15 -5.93 4.72 5.51
C SER A 15 -4.68 4.20 4.79
N VAL A 16 -4.30 4.83 3.67
CA VAL A 16 -3.06 4.45 2.95
C VAL A 16 -1.85 4.59 3.88
N GLY A 17 -1.87 5.54 4.82
CA GLY A 17 -0.83 5.67 5.83
C GLY A 17 -0.78 4.47 6.76
N GLU A 18 -1.90 4.09 7.34
CA GLU A 18 -1.99 2.98 8.29
C GLU A 18 -1.62 1.63 7.64
N LEU A 19 -2.07 1.38 6.40
CA LEU A 19 -1.69 0.17 5.67
C LEU A 19 -0.19 0.16 5.35
N ALA A 20 0.40 1.31 5.01
CA ALA A 20 1.83 1.41 4.73
C ALA A 20 2.67 1.12 5.99
N GLU A 21 2.24 1.62 7.14
CA GLU A 21 2.88 1.32 8.43
C GLU A 21 2.80 -0.17 8.78
N ARG A 22 1.63 -0.79 8.62
CA ARG A 22 1.44 -2.24 8.88
C ARG A 22 2.29 -3.12 7.98
N VAL A 23 2.51 -2.71 6.74
CA VAL A 23 3.31 -3.44 5.73
C VAL A 23 4.81 -3.14 5.86
N GLY A 24 5.19 -2.04 6.53
CA GLY A 24 6.58 -1.61 6.67
C GLY A 24 7.14 -0.91 5.43
N ILE A 25 6.32 -0.16 4.70
CA ILE A 25 6.73 0.64 3.54
C ILE A 25 6.27 2.09 3.67
N THR A 26 6.76 2.99 2.81
CA THR A 26 6.29 4.37 2.81
C THR A 26 4.89 4.49 2.20
N PRO A 27 4.06 5.45 2.64
CA PRO A 27 2.77 5.74 2.02
C PRO A 27 2.89 6.03 0.52
N THR A 28 4.01 6.66 0.11
CA THR A 28 4.34 6.91 -1.30
C THR A 28 4.47 5.60 -2.09
N ASN A 29 5.27 4.63 -1.59
CA ASN A 29 5.43 3.35 -2.29
C ASN A 29 4.11 2.58 -2.39
N LEU A 30 3.30 2.60 -1.32
CA LEU A 30 1.98 1.97 -1.35
C LEU A 30 1.03 2.65 -2.35
N ALA A 31 1.09 3.98 -2.46
CA ALA A 31 0.30 4.72 -3.45
C ALA A 31 0.69 4.40 -4.90
N GLU A 32 2.00 4.26 -5.18
CA GLU A 32 2.50 3.83 -6.50
C GLU A 32 2.06 2.41 -6.83
N LEU A 33 2.13 1.48 -5.87
CA LEU A 33 1.65 0.10 -6.02
C LEU A 33 0.14 0.07 -6.32
N LYS A 34 -0.67 0.80 -5.54
CA LYS A 34 -2.12 0.91 -5.73
C LYS A 34 -2.49 1.50 -7.09
N SER A 35 -1.68 2.44 -7.59
CA SER A 35 -1.91 3.11 -8.88
C SER A 35 -1.33 2.35 -10.08
N GLY A 36 -0.64 1.21 -9.86
CA GLY A 36 0.02 0.45 -10.91
C GLY A 36 1.24 1.15 -11.54
N ARG A 37 1.78 2.19 -10.89
CA ARG A 37 2.96 2.94 -11.38
C ARG A 37 4.28 2.36 -10.86
N ALA A 38 4.22 1.46 -9.87
CA ALA A 38 5.39 0.78 -9.37
C ALA A 38 5.99 -0.15 -10.43
N GLY A 39 7.26 0.05 -10.78
CA GLY A 39 7.96 -0.80 -11.75
C GLY A 39 8.33 -2.20 -11.23
N ALA A 40 8.45 -2.34 -9.90
CA ALA A 40 8.72 -3.61 -9.24
C ALA A 40 8.19 -3.60 -7.80
N VAL A 41 7.95 -4.79 -7.25
CA VAL A 41 7.64 -4.99 -5.83
C VAL A 41 8.50 -6.11 -5.28
N CYS A 42 9.11 -5.90 -4.12
CA CYS A 42 9.85 -6.97 -3.43
C CYS A 42 8.87 -8.06 -2.97
N LEU A 43 9.29 -9.32 -3.08
CA LEU A 43 8.44 -10.45 -2.68
C LEU A 43 8.09 -10.41 -1.18
N THR A 44 8.98 -9.88 -0.35
CA THR A 44 8.74 -9.64 1.08
C THR A 44 7.64 -8.61 1.32
N THR A 45 7.63 -7.51 0.56
CA THR A 45 6.56 -6.50 0.60
C THR A 45 5.23 -7.08 0.14
N LEU A 46 5.25 -7.88 -0.93
CA LEU A 46 4.05 -8.57 -1.42
C LEU A 46 3.50 -9.57 -0.39
N ALA A 47 4.38 -10.32 0.28
CA ALA A 47 3.99 -11.24 1.34
C ALA A 47 3.38 -10.50 2.54
N ALA A 48 4.01 -9.41 3.00
CA ALA A 48 3.47 -8.59 4.08
C ALA A 48 2.09 -7.99 3.73
N LEU A 49 1.89 -7.54 2.48
CA LEU A 49 0.59 -7.11 1.99
C LEU A 49 -0.45 -8.25 2.08
N CYS A 50 -0.08 -9.46 1.65
CA CYS A 50 -0.96 -10.63 1.72
C CYS A 50 -1.33 -11.03 3.16
N GLU A 51 -0.39 -10.93 4.10
CA GLU A 51 -0.64 -11.19 5.53
C GLU A 51 -1.61 -10.15 6.11
N VAL A 52 -1.40 -8.87 5.79
CA VAL A 52 -2.20 -7.76 6.31
C VAL A 52 -3.61 -7.71 5.72
N LEU A 53 -3.75 -8.06 4.44
CA LEU A 53 -5.01 -8.02 3.67
C LEU A 53 -5.71 -9.38 3.61
N GLU A 54 -5.14 -10.40 4.26
CA GLU A 54 -5.66 -11.78 4.29
C GLU A 54 -5.98 -12.32 2.88
N CYS A 55 -5.07 -12.07 1.93
CA CYS A 55 -5.26 -12.42 0.53
C CYS A 55 -4.08 -13.19 -0.05
N ARG A 56 -4.25 -13.75 -1.25
CA ARG A 56 -3.17 -14.45 -1.94
C ARG A 56 -2.46 -13.53 -2.94
N PRO A 57 -1.16 -13.74 -3.23
CA PRO A 57 -0.40 -12.90 -4.16
C PRO A 57 -1.05 -12.79 -5.54
N GLY A 58 -1.58 -13.90 -6.05
CA GLY A 58 -2.27 -13.93 -7.35
C GLY A 58 -3.55 -13.09 -7.38
N GLU A 59 -4.07 -12.66 -6.23
CA GLU A 59 -5.23 -11.76 -6.15
C GLU A 59 -4.83 -10.30 -6.26
N LEU A 60 -3.65 -9.93 -5.74
CA LEU A 60 -3.08 -8.58 -5.86
C LEU A 60 -2.47 -8.31 -7.23
N LEU A 61 -1.96 -9.35 -7.90
CA LEU A 61 -1.28 -9.23 -9.20
C LEU A 61 -2.21 -9.29 -10.41
N ARG A 62 -3.53 -9.32 -10.21
CA ARG A 62 -4.50 -9.27 -11.32
C ARG A 62 -4.60 -7.85 -11.89
N GLY A 63 -3.74 -7.55 -12.87
CA GLY A 63 -3.85 -6.36 -13.72
C GLY A 63 -4.76 -6.59 -14.94
N LYS A 64 -5.32 -5.50 -15.49
CA LYS A 64 -5.80 -5.50 -16.88
C LYS A 64 -4.56 -5.49 -17.78
N HIS A 65 -4.46 -6.47 -18.67
CA HIS A 65 -3.50 -6.46 -19.77
C HIS A 65 -4.22 -5.76 -20.93
N ASP A 66 -4.00 -4.45 -21.06
CA ASP A 66 -4.36 -3.69 -22.27
C ASP A 66 -3.18 -3.71 -23.25
#